data_AF-A0A7V2Y4N0-F1
#
_entry.id   AF-A0A7V2Y4N0-F1
#
_cell.length_a   1.000
_cell.length_b   1.000
_cell.length_c   1.000
_cell.angle_alpha   90.00
_cell.angle_beta   90.00
_cell.angle_gamma   90.00
#
_symmetry.space_group_name_H-M   'P 1'
#
loop_
_entity.id
_entity.type
_entity.pdbx_description
1 polymer ?
#
loop_
_entity_poly.entity_id
_entity_poly.type
_entity_poly.pdbx_seq_one_letter_code
_entity_poly.pdbx_strand_id
1 'polypeptide(L)'
;MAKKAHTAEDTAQRIYRRENALRPNRFLGYNHNALAIYLLERGAYPVAESELRRAVWLNPYEPVFLANLAWCLHKQQRYEEAGEYLKQAIEQAPGNIQVHQIIALMEPAADRLRAITDETQD
;
A
#
# COMPACT_ATOMS: atom_id res chain seq x y z
N MET A 1 -24.92 -2.77 26.88
CA MET A 1 -24.39 -1.77 25.93
C MET A 1 -24.00 -2.38 24.56
N ALA A 2 -24.72 -3.40 24.05
CA ALA A 2 -24.26 -4.20 22.89
C ALA A 2 -24.85 -3.81 21.51
N LYS A 3 -25.86 -2.91 21.44
CA LYS A 3 -26.54 -2.56 20.18
C LYS A 3 -25.78 -1.56 19.28
N LYS A 4 -24.84 -0.80 19.83
CA LYS A 4 -24.06 0.22 19.09
C LYS A 4 -22.85 -0.35 18.33
N ALA A 5 -22.28 -1.48 18.79
CA ALA A 5 -21.11 -2.08 18.15
C ALA A 5 -21.46 -2.78 16.83
N HIS A 6 -22.56 -3.55 16.79
CA HIS A 6 -23.02 -4.22 15.56
C HIS A 6 -23.46 -3.25 14.46
N THR A 7 -23.90 -2.03 14.79
CA THR A 7 -24.33 -1.05 13.79
C THR A 7 -23.15 -0.33 13.14
N ALA A 8 -22.05 -0.09 13.88
CA ALA A 8 -20.85 0.52 13.33
C ALA A 8 -20.11 -0.42 12.36
N GLU A 9 -19.99 -1.70 12.74
CA GLU A 9 -19.35 -2.74 11.93
C GLU A 9 -20.11 -3.00 10.62
N ASP A 10 -21.44 -3.04 10.68
CA ASP A 10 -22.32 -3.17 9.51
C ASP A 10 -22.27 -1.92 8.60
N THR A 11 -22.10 -0.71 9.18
CA THR A 11 -21.90 0.50 8.37
C THR A 11 -20.55 0.54 7.67
N ALA A 12 -19.45 0.13 8.34
CA ALA A 12 -18.13 0.07 7.74
C ALA A 12 -18.09 -0.95 6.59
N GLN A 13 -18.68 -2.13 6.80
CA GLN A 13 -18.80 -3.15 5.76
C GLN A 13 -19.65 -2.69 4.58
N ARG A 14 -20.71 -1.90 4.82
CA ARG A 14 -21.55 -1.31 3.79
C ARG A 14 -20.83 -0.22 3.00
N ILE A 15 -20.05 0.63 3.66
CA ILE A 15 -19.22 1.66 3.00
C ILE A 15 -18.15 0.96 2.14
N TYR A 16 -17.45 -0.02 2.70
CA TYR A 16 -16.46 -0.83 2.00
C TYR A 16 -17.05 -1.52 0.75
N ARG A 17 -18.23 -2.14 0.86
CA ARG A 17 -18.92 -2.75 -0.28
C ARG A 17 -19.32 -1.72 -1.33
N ARG A 18 -19.78 -0.54 -0.90
CA ARG A 18 -20.17 0.55 -1.80
C ARG A 18 -18.96 1.13 -2.53
N GLU A 19 -17.87 1.40 -1.83
CA GLU A 19 -16.61 1.86 -2.44
C GLU A 19 -16.08 0.83 -3.43
N ASN A 20 -16.08 -0.46 -3.07
CA ASN A 20 -15.72 -1.53 -3.99
C ASN A 20 -16.62 -1.58 -5.24
N ALA A 21 -17.92 -1.32 -5.09
CA ALA A 21 -18.86 -1.28 -6.20
C ALA A 21 -18.70 -0.04 -7.10
N LEU A 22 -18.14 1.05 -6.55
CA LEU A 22 -17.86 2.29 -7.26
C LEU A 22 -16.46 2.33 -7.89
N ARG A 23 -15.62 1.30 -7.67
CA ARG A 23 -14.32 1.17 -8.34
C ARG A 23 -14.54 1.12 -9.86
N PRO A 24 -13.95 2.04 -10.64
CA PRO A 24 -13.76 1.80 -12.06
C PRO A 24 -12.98 0.48 -12.16
N ASN A 25 -13.61 -0.57 -12.71
CA ASN A 25 -13.07 -1.93 -12.91
C ASN A 25 -11.85 -2.32 -12.04
N ARG A 26 -12.04 -3.29 -11.13
CA ARG A 26 -10.99 -3.79 -10.20
C ARG A 26 -9.64 -4.17 -10.81
N PHE A 27 -9.55 -4.37 -12.13
CA PHE A 27 -8.33 -4.70 -12.86
C PHE A 27 -7.61 -3.48 -13.46
N LEU A 28 -8.19 -2.28 -13.39
CA LEU A 28 -7.53 -1.06 -13.85
C LEU A 28 -6.32 -0.73 -12.98
N GLY A 29 -5.28 -0.19 -13.62
CA GLY A 29 -4.02 0.17 -12.97
C GLY A 29 -3.01 -0.98 -12.83
N TYR A 30 -3.43 -2.25 -12.89
CA TYR A 30 -2.53 -3.40 -12.73
C TYR A 30 -1.42 -3.46 -13.78
N ASN A 31 -1.71 -3.11 -15.04
CA ASN A 31 -0.69 -3.05 -16.09
C ASN A 31 0.37 -1.97 -15.82
N HIS A 32 -0.07 -0.80 -15.34
CA HIS A 32 0.81 0.30 -14.96
C HIS A 32 1.67 -0.09 -13.76
N ASN A 33 1.08 -0.75 -12.75
CA ASN A 33 1.82 -1.25 -11.60
C ASN A 33 2.87 -2.31 -12.02
N ALA A 34 2.51 -3.28 -12.85
CA ALA A 34 3.43 -4.31 -13.33
C ALA A 34 4.61 -3.71 -14.10
N LEU A 35 4.35 -2.73 -14.99
CA LEU A 35 5.39 -1.99 -15.69
C LEU A 35 6.28 -1.20 -14.71
N ALA A 36 5.68 -0.57 -13.71
CA ALA A 36 6.44 0.17 -12.72
C ALA A 36 7.38 -0.72 -11.89
N ILE A 37 6.93 -1.91 -11.47
CA ILE A 37 7.80 -2.87 -10.76
C ILE A 37 9.01 -3.25 -11.62
N TYR A 38 8.78 -3.56 -12.90
CA TYR A 38 9.85 -3.84 -13.83
C TYR A 38 10.84 -2.65 -13.98
N LEU A 39 10.34 -1.42 -13.96
CA LEU A 39 11.16 -0.21 -14.01
C LEU A 39 11.93 0.03 -12.70
N LEU A 40 11.32 -0.26 -11.54
CA LEU A 40 11.96 -0.17 -10.23
C LEU A 40 13.16 -1.11 -10.11
N GLU A 41 13.02 -2.36 -10.56
CA GLU A 41 14.11 -3.34 -10.58
C GLU A 41 15.31 -2.88 -11.43
N ARG A 42 15.05 -2.02 -12.42
CA ARG A 42 16.09 -1.44 -13.30
C ARG A 42 16.59 -0.08 -12.83
N GLY A 43 16.12 0.42 -11.69
CA GLY A 43 16.51 1.72 -11.15
C GLY A 43 15.94 2.92 -11.91
N ALA A 44 14.97 2.72 -12.81
CA ALA A 44 14.34 3.77 -13.60
C ALA A 44 13.24 4.48 -12.79
N TYR A 45 13.59 5.01 -11.63
CA TYR A 45 12.64 5.49 -10.62
C TYR A 45 11.68 6.60 -11.11
N PRO A 46 12.12 7.64 -11.85
CA PRO A 46 11.20 8.69 -12.30
C PRO A 46 10.10 8.17 -13.24
N VAL A 47 10.42 7.19 -14.09
CA VAL A 47 9.44 6.58 -15.00
C VAL A 47 8.51 5.64 -14.23
N ALA A 48 9.07 4.84 -13.30
CA ALA A 48 8.28 3.98 -12.43
C ALA A 48 7.26 4.78 -11.60
N GLU A 49 7.65 5.94 -11.07
CA GLU A 49 6.75 6.83 -10.33
C GLU A 49 5.57 7.28 -11.20
N SER A 50 5.81 7.67 -12.45
CA SER A 50 4.74 8.08 -13.36
C SER A 50 3.71 6.97 -13.57
N GLU A 51 4.18 5.74 -13.76
CA GLU A 51 3.33 4.56 -13.91
C GLU A 51 2.58 4.23 -12.61
N LEU A 52 3.22 4.33 -11.45
CA LEU A 52 2.56 4.10 -10.15
C LEU A 52 1.50 5.16 -9.85
N ARG A 53 1.76 6.43 -10.16
CA ARG A 53 0.75 7.50 -10.02
C ARG A 53 -0.44 7.26 -10.92
N ARG A 54 -0.24 6.75 -12.15
CA ARG A 54 -1.35 6.31 -13.02
C ARG A 54 -2.11 5.13 -12.43
N ALA A 55 -1.41 4.14 -11.87
CA ALA A 55 -2.05 3.00 -11.22
C ALA A 55 -2.94 3.44 -10.04
N VAL A 56 -2.41 4.32 -9.18
CA VAL A 56 -3.15 4.91 -8.04
C VAL A 56 -4.32 5.77 -8.53
N TRP A 57 -4.16 6.57 -9.58
CA TRP A 57 -5.25 7.37 -10.12
C TRP A 57 -6.39 6.51 -10.69
N LEU A 58 -6.05 5.42 -11.39
CA LEU A 58 -7.01 4.49 -11.96
C LEU A 58 -7.73 3.65 -10.90
N ASN A 59 -7.03 3.28 -9.83
CA ASN A 59 -7.58 2.50 -8.73
C ASN A 59 -6.97 2.97 -7.39
N PRO A 60 -7.57 4.01 -6.77
CA PRO A 60 -7.04 4.60 -5.54
C PRO A 60 -7.27 3.74 -4.30
N TYR A 61 -7.98 2.63 -4.45
CA TYR A 61 -8.36 1.73 -3.36
C TYR A 61 -7.58 0.41 -3.38
N GLU A 62 -6.54 0.32 -4.21
CA GLU A 62 -5.61 -0.81 -4.21
C GLU A 62 -4.39 -0.44 -3.34
N PRO A 63 -4.33 -0.91 -2.08
CA PRO A 63 -3.28 -0.51 -1.15
C PRO A 63 -1.88 -0.91 -1.60
N VAL A 64 -1.76 -1.96 -2.43
CA VAL A 64 -0.48 -2.38 -3.00
C VAL A 64 0.10 -1.31 -3.94
N PHE A 65 -0.74 -0.57 -4.67
CA PHE A 65 -0.27 0.50 -5.56
C PHE A 65 0.30 1.68 -4.76
N LEU A 66 -0.35 2.02 -3.64
CA LEU A 66 0.12 3.04 -2.71
C LEU A 66 1.46 2.64 -2.07
N ALA A 67 1.59 1.37 -1.63
CA ALA A 67 2.83 0.86 -1.07
C ALA A 67 3.98 0.83 -2.10
N ASN A 68 3.71 0.44 -3.35
CA ASN A 68 4.73 0.47 -4.40
C ASN A 68 5.15 1.91 -4.77
N LEU A 69 4.22 2.87 -4.76
CA LEU A 69 4.55 4.28 -4.92
C LEU A 69 5.43 4.78 -3.78
N ALA A 70 5.11 4.43 -2.53
CA ALA A 70 5.95 4.75 -1.38
C ALA A 70 7.36 4.15 -1.51
N TRP A 71 7.47 2.90 -1.94
CA TRP A 71 8.77 2.26 -2.19
C TRP A 71 9.57 2.98 -3.28
N CYS A 72 8.93 3.36 -4.38
CA CYS A 72 9.54 4.15 -5.45
C CYS A 72 10.07 5.49 -4.95
N LEU A 73 9.26 6.23 -4.18
CA LEU A 73 9.63 7.52 -3.60
C LEU A 73 10.78 7.37 -2.59
N HIS A 74 10.77 6.30 -1.80
CA HIS A 74 11.87 5.98 -0.88
C HIS A 74 13.18 5.70 -1.63
N LYS A 75 13.14 4.98 -2.76
CA LYS A 75 14.32 4.80 -3.63
C LYS A 75 14.84 6.11 -4.23
N GLN A 76 13.97 7.10 -4.37
CA GLN A 76 14.31 8.47 -4.77
C GLN A 76 14.64 9.39 -3.59
N GLN A 77 14.76 8.86 -2.37
CA GLN A 77 15.06 9.60 -1.13
C GLN A 77 13.99 10.64 -0.73
N ARG A 78 12.79 10.55 -1.29
CA ARG A 78 11.62 11.39 -0.94
C ARG A 78 10.85 10.76 0.22
N TYR A 79 11.49 10.72 1.39
CA TYR A 79 11.02 9.95 2.55
C TYR A 79 9.71 10.45 3.14
N GLU A 80 9.50 11.77 3.20
CA GLU A 80 8.29 12.36 3.78
C GLU A 80 7.04 11.94 2.98
N GLU A 81 7.07 12.15 1.67
CA GLU A 81 5.98 11.76 0.78
C GLU A 81 5.78 10.24 0.71
N ALA A 82 6.87 9.46 0.75
CA ALA A 82 6.79 8.01 0.87
C ALA A 82 6.01 7.60 2.13
N GLY A 83 6.25 8.26 3.27
CA GLY A 83 5.55 8.03 4.52
C GLY A 83 4.04 8.32 4.44
N GLU A 84 3.64 9.37 3.72
CA GLU A 84 2.22 9.70 3.53
C GLU A 84 1.47 8.60 2.76
N TYR A 85 2.04 8.11 1.65
CA TYR A 85 1.45 7.03 0.87
C TYR A 85 1.46 5.68 1.61
N LEU A 86 2.52 5.42 2.37
CA LEU A 86 2.62 4.20 3.17
C LEU A 86 1.57 4.16 4.28
N LYS A 87 1.36 5.29 4.96
CA LYS A 87 0.30 5.45 5.96
C LYS A 87 -1.07 5.16 5.34
N GLN A 88 -1.36 5.72 4.17
CA GLN A 88 -2.61 5.45 3.46
C GLN A 88 -2.76 3.95 3.10
N ALA A 89 -1.70 3.29 2.65
CA ALA A 89 -1.73 1.86 2.33
C ALA A 89 -2.08 1.00 3.55
N ILE A 90 -1.49 1.31 4.71
CA ILE A 90 -1.75 0.62 5.99
C ILE A 90 -3.17 0.90 6.46
N GLU A 91 -3.63 2.16 6.41
CA GLU A 91 -5.01 2.53 6.80
C GLU A 91 -6.06 1.83 5.94
N GLN A 92 -5.81 1.67 4.63
CA GLN A 92 -6.72 0.96 3.73
C GLN A 92 -6.76 -0.54 3.98
N ALA A 93 -5.62 -1.17 4.31
CA ALA A 93 -5.58 -2.61 4.57
C ALA A 93 -4.50 -2.99 5.60
N PRO A 94 -4.80 -2.84 6.92
CA PRO A 94 -3.83 -3.06 7.98
C PRO A 94 -3.22 -4.47 8.03
N GLY A 95 -3.96 -5.48 7.55
CA GLY A 95 -3.53 -6.88 7.51
C GLY A 95 -3.02 -7.36 6.15
N ASN A 96 -2.78 -6.47 5.18
CA ASN A 96 -2.35 -6.90 3.85
C ASN A 96 -0.87 -7.32 3.85
N ILE A 97 -0.63 -8.62 3.69
CA ILE A 97 0.71 -9.22 3.70
C ILE A 97 1.63 -8.59 2.64
N GLN A 98 1.12 -8.28 1.44
CA GLN A 98 1.95 -7.71 0.37
C GLN A 98 2.39 -6.29 0.71
N VAL A 99 1.52 -5.49 1.35
CA VAL A 99 1.88 -4.14 1.82
C VAL A 99 3.01 -4.23 2.84
N HIS A 100 2.91 -5.14 3.81
CA HIS A 100 3.96 -5.38 4.80
C HIS A 100 5.27 -5.88 4.20
N GLN A 101 5.20 -6.73 3.17
CA GLN A 101 6.40 -7.15 2.43
C GLN A 101 7.10 -5.96 1.75
N ILE A 102 6.34 -5.04 1.15
CA ILE A 102 6.89 -3.84 0.53
C ILE A 102 7.48 -2.89 1.57
N ILE A 103 6.82 -2.70 2.72
CA ILE A 103 7.34 -1.93 3.87
C ILE A 103 8.68 -2.50 4.31
N ALA A 104 8.76 -3.82 4.47
CA ALA A 104 9.99 -4.48 4.87
C ALA A 104 11.13 -4.12 3.90
N LEU A 105 10.89 -4.07 2.57
CA LEU A 105 11.91 -3.68 1.58
C LEU A 105 12.43 -2.23 1.74
N MET A 106 11.69 -1.36 2.42
CA MET A 106 12.07 0.03 2.71
C MET A 106 12.84 0.14 4.03
N GLU A 107 12.54 -0.72 5.00
CA GLU A 107 13.23 -0.72 6.29
C GLU A 107 14.70 -1.12 6.17
N PRO A 108 15.59 -0.46 6.92
CA PRO A 108 16.97 -0.92 7.08
C PRO A 108 17.00 -2.38 7.55
N ALA A 109 17.89 -3.18 6.97
CA ALA A 109 18.03 -4.59 7.34
C ALA A 109 18.26 -4.79 8.87
N ALA A 110 18.90 -3.82 9.53
CA ALA A 110 19.13 -3.83 10.97
C ALA A 110 17.83 -3.71 11.79
N ASP A 111 16.87 -2.91 11.34
CA ASP A 111 15.59 -2.73 12.04
C ASP A 111 14.66 -3.91 11.77
N ARG A 112 14.73 -4.50 10.57
CA ARG A 112 14.00 -5.72 10.20
C ARG A 112 14.42 -6.94 11.04
N LEU A 113 15.73 -7.09 11.32
CA LEU A 113 16.25 -8.14 12.19
C LEU A 113 15.80 -7.96 13.65
N ARG A 114 15.72 -6.73 14.15
CA ARG A 114 15.24 -6.43 15.51
C ARG A 114 13.78 -6.80 15.70
N ALA A 115 12.92 -6.45 14.74
CA ALA A 115 11.50 -6.81 14.79
C ALA A 115 11.30 -8.34 14.85
N ILE A 116 12.07 -9.11 14.07
CA ILE A 116 12.02 -10.57 14.08
C ILE A 116 12.50 -11.14 15.43
N THR A 117 13.55 -10.56 16.02
CA THR A 117 14.06 -11.05 17.31
C THR A 117 13.12 -10.70 18.47
N ASP A 118 12.46 -9.55 18.44
CA ASP A 118 11.49 -9.15 19.48
C ASP A 118 10.20 -9.98 19.41
N GLU A 119 9.72 -10.33 18.21
CA GLU A 119 8.56 -11.24 18.04
C GLU A 119 8.82 -12.69 18.50
N THR A 120 10.08 -13.09 18.66
CA THR A 120 10.45 -14.44 19.15
C THR A 120 10.67 -14.52 20.67
N GLN A 121 10.56 -13.40 21.39
CA GLN A 121 10.73 -13.35 22.84
C GLN A 121 9.43 -13.21 23.66
N ASP A 122 8.27 -13.07 23.00
CA ASP A 122 6.92 -13.18 23.61
C ASP A 122 6.31 -14.57 23.33
#